data_AF-A0A9E1DNX3-F1
#
_entry.id   AF-A0A9E1DNX3-F1
#
_cell.length_a   1.000
_cell.length_b   1.000
_cell.length_c   1.000
_cell.angle_alpha   90.00
_cell.angle_beta   90.00
_cell.angle_gamma   90.00
#
_symmetry.space_group_name_H-M   'P 1'
#
loop_
_entity.id
_entity.type
_entity.pdbx_description
1 polymer ?
#
loop_
_entity_poly.entity_id
_entity_poly.type
_entity_poly.pdbx_seq_one_letter_code
_entity_poly.pdbx_strand_id
1 'polypeptide(L)' 'MPTSAAQKRANIAYNRRQDSITIRPTKEDGAKIRAAAVDAGQSIQRYIMDACAARMERDGFQPPDVDDSSTGGG' A
#
# COMPACT_ATOMS: atom_id res chain seq x y z
N MET A 1 21.04 -13.22 -7.99
CA MET A 1 20.92 -12.84 -9.42
C MET A 1 20.93 -11.30 -9.50
N PRO A 2 21.79 -10.67 -10.32
CA PRO A 2 21.79 -9.21 -10.46
C PRO A 2 20.51 -8.76 -11.18
N THR A 3 19.82 -7.77 -10.63
CA THR A 3 18.64 -7.18 -11.28
C THR A 3 19.05 -6.44 -12.55
N SER A 4 18.51 -6.86 -13.69
CA SER A 4 18.82 -6.28 -14.99
C SER A 4 18.40 -4.80 -15.03
N ALA A 5 19.00 -4.02 -15.92
CA ALA A 5 18.61 -2.61 -16.11
C ALA A 5 17.11 -2.45 -16.42
N ALA A 6 16.49 -3.45 -17.06
CA ALA A 6 15.06 -3.49 -17.31
C ALA A 6 14.24 -3.66 -16.01
N GLN A 7 14.64 -4.57 -15.12
CA GLN A 7 13.98 -4.75 -13.82
C GLN A 7 14.07 -3.50 -12.94
N LYS A 8 15.20 -2.80 -12.97
CA LYS A 8 15.36 -1.52 -12.26
C LYS A 8 14.38 -0.46 -12.77
N ARG A 9 14.26 -0.30 -14.09
CA ARG A 9 13.30 0.66 -14.70
C ARG A 9 11.85 0.31 -14.36
N ALA A 10 11.49 -0.97 -14.40
CA ALA A 10 10.15 -1.42 -14.04
C ALA A 10 9.84 -1.14 -12.55
N ASN A 11 10.79 -1.40 -11.64
CA ASN A 11 10.61 -1.11 -10.22
C ASN A 11 10.49 0.40 -9.95
N ILE A 12 11.28 1.24 -10.64
CA ILE A 12 11.16 2.71 -10.56
C ILE A 12 9.79 3.17 -11.06
N ALA A 13 9.33 2.66 -12.20
CA ALA A 13 8.02 3.01 -12.75
C ALA A 13 6.87 2.57 -11.83
N TYR A 14 6.98 1.40 -11.21
CA TYR A 14 6.03 0.92 -10.22
C TYR A 14 6.00 1.82 -8.98
N ASN A 15 7.15 2.09 -8.36
CA ASN A 15 7.23 2.92 -7.16
C ASN A 15 6.74 4.35 -7.40
N ARG A 16 6.94 4.92 -8.60
CA ARG A 16 6.43 6.26 -8.96
C ARG A 16 4.91 6.35 -9.03
N ARG A 17 4.23 5.23 -9.30
CA ARG A 17 2.76 5.16 -9.36
C ARG A 17 2.12 4.93 -8.00
N GLN A 18 2.91 4.50 -7.01
CA GLN A 18 2.41 4.21 -5.68
C GLN A 18 2.71 5.37 -4.75
N ASP A 19 1.72 5.75 -3.93
CA ASP A 19 1.96 6.67 -2.83
C ASP A 19 2.75 5.98 -1.70
N SER A 20 3.56 6.74 -0.98
CA SER A 20 4.45 6.24 0.07
C SER A 20 4.00 6.73 1.45
N ILE A 21 3.12 5.96 2.09
CA ILE A 21 2.68 6.21 3.46
C ILE A 21 3.66 5.56 4.44
N THR A 22 4.45 6.36 5.15
CA THR A 22 5.38 5.86 6.18
C THR A 22 4.72 5.88 7.55
N ILE A 23 4.50 4.70 8.13
CA ILE A 23 3.98 4.52 9.49
C ILE A 23 5.09 3.93 10.36
N ARG A 24 5.30 4.50 11.56
CA ARG A 24 6.31 4.04 12.52
C ARG A 24 5.63 3.56 13.81
N PRO A 25 5.02 2.35 13.82
CA PRO A 25 4.45 1.79 15.03
C PRO A 25 5.56 1.42 16.04
N THR A 26 5.18 1.19 17.29
CA THR A 26 6.10 0.60 18.27
C THR A 26 6.59 -0.78 17.81
N LYS A 27 7.70 -1.27 18.35
CA LYS A 27 8.21 -2.60 18.02
C LYS A 27 7.19 -3.70 18.31
N GLU A 28 6.45 -3.53 19.40
CA GLU A 28 5.46 -4.48 19.88
C GLU A 28 4.23 -4.52 18.97
N ASP A 29 3.65 -3.35 18.65
CA ASP A 29 2.50 -3.27 17.76
C ASP A 29 2.84 -3.72 16.33
N GLY A 30 4.04 -3.35 15.86
CA GLY A 30 4.54 -3.84 14.59
C GLY A 30 4.68 -5.37 14.57
N ALA A 31 5.06 -6.00 15.68
CA ALA A 31 5.12 -7.46 15.77
C ALA A 31 3.73 -8.10 15.73
N LYS A 32 2.76 -7.52 16.45
CA LYS A 32 1.36 -7.99 16.44
C LYS A 32 0.74 -7.91 15.04
N ILE A 33 0.93 -6.79 14.33
CA ILE A 33 0.43 -6.61 12.96
C ILE A 33 1.08 -7.63 12.00
N ARG A 34 2.40 -7.85 12.13
CA ARG A 34 3.09 -8.86 11.31
C ARG A 34 2.57 -10.27 11.56
N ALA A 35 2.35 -10.64 12.81
CA ALA A 35 1.79 -11.95 13.16
C ALA A 35 0.38 -12.13 12.58
N ALA A 36 -0.47 -11.11 12.70
CA ALA A 36 -1.83 -11.14 12.14
C ALA A 36 -1.83 -11.23 10.59
N ALA A 37 -0.92 -10.53 9.91
CA ALA A 37 -0.79 -10.64 8.46
C ALA A 37 -0.34 -12.06 8.02
N VAL A 38 0.57 -12.68 8.78
CA VAL A 38 1.01 -14.06 8.53
C VAL A 38 -0.13 -15.06 8.74
N ASP A 39 -0.91 -14.90 9.81
CA ASP A 39 -2.08 -15.74 10.10
C ASP A 39 -3.15 -15.63 9.00
N ALA A 40 -3.37 -14.41 8.49
CA ALA A 40 -4.25 -14.16 7.35
C ALA A 40 -3.70 -14.65 5.99
N GLY A 41 -2.44 -15.09 5.93
CA GLY A 41 -1.79 -15.50 4.67
C GLY A 41 -1.53 -14.35 3.70
N GLN A 42 -1.46 -13.11 4.19
CA GLN A 42 -1.35 -11.89 3.38
C GLN A 42 0.00 -11.18 3.60
N SER A 43 0.38 -10.32 2.66
CA SER A 43 1.49 -9.38 2.91
C SER A 43 1.06 -8.32 3.93
N ILE A 44 2.01 -7.78 4.71
CA ILE A 44 1.76 -6.71 5.69
C ILE A 44 1.08 -5.51 5.04
N GLN A 45 1.53 -5.13 3.84
CA GLN A 45 0.93 -4.03 3.09
C GLN A 45 -0.54 -4.32 2.77
N ARG A 46 -0.86 -5.51 2.27
CA ARG A 46 -2.24 -5.88 1.95
C ARG A 46 -3.12 -5.92 3.18
N TYR A 47 -2.63 -6.52 4.26
CA TYR A 47 -3.33 -6.60 5.54
C TYR A 47 -3.69 -5.21 6.09
N ILE A 48 -2.76 -4.25 6.04
CA ILE A 48 -3.01 -2.87 6.48
C ILE A 48 -4.04 -2.18 5.58
N MET A 49 -3.94 -2.34 4.26
CA MET A 49 -4.88 -1.74 3.31
C MET A 49 -6.29 -2.29 3.49
N ASP A 50 -6.44 -3.61 3.65
CA ASP A 50 -7.73 -4.26 3.88
C ASP A 50 -8.35 -3.80 5.22
N ALA A 51 -7.55 -3.65 6.28
CA ALA A 51 -8.02 -3.13 7.56
C ALA A 51 -8.51 -1.68 7.46
N CYS A 52 -7.82 -0.83 6.69
CA CYS A 52 -8.25 0.53 6.41
C CYS A 52 -9.54 0.55 5.58
N ALA A 53 -9.65 -0.28 4.54
CA ALA A 53 -10.83 -0.37 3.69
C ALA A 53 -12.06 -0.83 4.49
N ALA A 54 -11.93 -1.88 5.31
CA ALA A 54 -12.99 -2.35 6.19
C ALA A 54 -13.43 -1.28 7.20
N ARG A 55 -12.49 -0.44 7.67
CA ARG A 55 -12.83 0.70 8.53
C ARG A 55 -13.58 1.79 7.74
N MET A 56 -13.14 2.14 6.54
CA MET A 56 -13.82 3.12 5.70
C MET A 56 -15.26 2.71 5.40
N GLU A 57 -15.48 1.45 5.04
CA GLU A 57 -16.81 0.88 4.82
C GLU A 57 -17.69 0.98 6.07
N ARG A 58 -17.15 0.60 7.24
CA ARG A 58 -17.87 0.70 8.53
C ARG A 58 -18.20 2.14 8.93
N ASP A 59 -17.29 3.06 8.66
CA ASP A 59 -17.46 4.48 8.98
C ASP A 59 -18.36 5.19 7.95
N GLY A 60 -18.80 4.50 6.89
CA GLY A 60 -19.56 5.07 5.77
C GLY A 60 -18.76 6.07 4.94
N PHE A 61 -17.42 6.01 5.04
CA PHE A 61 -16.53 6.85 4.27
C PHE A 61 -16.44 6.32 2.85
N GLN A 62 -17.07 7.04 1.92
CA GLN A 62 -16.86 6.83 0.50
C GLN A 62 -15.58 7.58 0.10
N PRO A 63 -14.49 6.89 -0.28
CA PRO A 63 -13.35 7.58 -0.86
C PRO A 63 -13.83 8.35 -2.11
N PRO A 64 -13.29 9.56 -2.36
CA PRO A 64 -13.64 10.30 -3.57
C PRO A 64 -13.33 9.43 -4.79
N ASP A 65 -14.22 9.46 -5.78
CA ASP A 65 -13.93 8.91 -7.10
C ASP A 65 -12.73 9.67 -7.66
N VAL A 66 -11.55 9.07 -7.56
CA VAL A 66 -10.35 9.58 -8.24
C VAL A 66 -10.48 9.25 -9.71
N ASP A 67 -11.31 10.03 -10.42
CA ASP A 67 -11.34 10.05 -11.88
C ASP A 67 -9.96 10.51 -12.38
N ASP A 68 -9.15 9.57 -12.84
CA ASP A 68 -7.82 9.77 -13.43
C ASP A 68 -7.94 10.38 -14.85
N SER A 69 -8.66 11.49 -14.98
CA SER A 69 -8.90 12.16 -16.25
C SER A 69 -8.67 13.68 -16.24
N SER A 70 -7.78 14.20 -15.40
CA SER A 70 -7.13 15.49 -15.68
C SER A 70 -5.80 15.66 -14.94
N THR A 71 -4.68 15.31 -15.61
CA THR A 71 -3.50 16.19 -15.69
C THR A 71 -2.74 15.78 -16.95
N GLY A 72 -3.20 16.31 -18.08
CA GLY A 72 -2.37 16.50 -19.25
C GLY A 72 -1.72 17.88 -19.20
N GLY A 73 -0.46 17.98 -19.65
CA GLY A 73 0.10 19.17 -20.27
C GLY A 73 0.82 20.16 -19.35
N GLY A 74 2.13 20.28 -19.57
CA GLY A 74 3.04 21.30 -19.02
C GLY A 74 4.49 20.92 -19.25
#